data_AF-A0A0Q9EMJ8-F1
#
_entry.id   AF-A0A0Q9EMJ8-F1
#
_cell.length_a   1.000
_cell.length_b   1.000
_cell.length_c   1.000
_cell.angle_alpha   90.00
_cell.angle_beta   90.00
_cell.angle_gamma   90.00
#
_symmetry.space_group_name_H-M   'P 1'
#
loop_
_entity.id
_entity.type
_entity.pdbx_description
1 polymer ?
#
loop_
_entity_poly.entity_id
_entity_poly.type
_entity_poly.pdbx_seq_one_letter_code
_entity_poly.pdbx_strand_id
1 'polypeptide(L)'
;MRSYAVSAPGRRALLVPAISLGLAVLGIAFALLRAREDPSVVQLLWIAVPTLVLVGGLIWLGARRRAVELEAGQLTVKAGPHTCRVQIAALDLERARIVNLDEHTGLRPSIKTLGTSLPGYQAGWFRMRDRWRKAFYLLTQRRRVLWLPERGDGPSLLLSLEQPQALLDALNDVARRRRSR
;
A
#
# COMPACT_ATOMS: atom_id res chain seq x y z
N MET A 1 -7.52 -9.04 20.01
CA MET A 1 -7.08 -8.54 18.69
C MET A 1 -6.56 -7.12 18.88
N ARG A 2 -5.29 -6.83 18.52
CA ARG A 2 -4.72 -5.46 18.61
C ARG A 2 -4.59 -4.88 17.20
N SER A 3 -5.16 -3.70 16.95
CA SER A 3 -5.04 -3.00 15.67
C SER A 3 -4.03 -1.85 15.78
N TYR A 4 -3.26 -1.65 14.71
CA TYR A 4 -2.25 -0.59 14.60
C TYR A 4 -2.59 0.34 13.45
N ALA A 5 -2.60 1.65 13.73
CA ALA A 5 -2.92 2.68 12.77
C ALA A 5 -1.83 2.79 11.69
N VAL A 6 -2.25 2.72 10.43
CA VAL A 6 -1.41 2.92 9.25
C VAL A 6 -1.38 4.40 8.92
N SER A 7 -0.21 4.97 8.70
CA SER A 7 -0.11 6.42 8.45
C SER A 7 -0.98 6.83 7.26
N ALA A 8 -1.64 7.99 7.37
CA ALA A 8 -2.41 8.55 6.27
C ALA A 8 -1.54 8.63 4.99
N PRO A 9 -2.11 8.34 3.80
CA PRO A 9 -1.35 8.48 2.57
C PRO A 9 -1.05 9.98 2.39
N GLY A 10 0.18 10.31 2.01
CA GLY A 10 0.58 11.71 1.87
C GLY A 10 -0.31 12.47 0.88
N ARG A 11 -0.35 13.82 0.96
CA ARG A 11 -1.17 14.69 0.09
C ARG A 11 -1.07 14.36 -1.42
N ARG A 12 0.06 13.80 -1.86
CA ARG A 12 0.28 13.38 -3.26
C ARG A 12 -0.58 12.20 -3.71
N ALA A 13 -1.05 11.35 -2.79
CA ALA A 13 -1.98 10.27 -3.12
C ALA A 13 -3.39 10.79 -3.47
N LEU A 14 -3.74 12.01 -3.02
CA LEU A 14 -4.98 12.69 -3.42
C LEU A 14 -4.90 13.28 -4.84
N LEU A 15 -3.70 13.38 -5.42
CA LEU A 15 -3.56 13.87 -6.79
C LEU A 15 -4.19 12.92 -7.79
N VAL A 16 -4.16 11.60 -7.55
CA VAL A 16 -4.74 10.64 -8.50
C VAL A 16 -6.25 10.81 -8.65
N PRO A 17 -7.08 10.80 -7.58
CA PRO A 17 -8.50 11.11 -7.74
C PRO A 17 -8.74 12.53 -8.25
N ALA A 18 -7.92 13.52 -7.85
CA ALA A 18 -8.06 14.89 -8.35
C ALA A 18 -7.76 15.03 -9.86
N ILE A 19 -6.74 14.33 -10.36
CA ILE A 19 -6.38 14.30 -11.79
C ILE A 19 -7.44 13.54 -12.57
N SER A 20 -7.92 12.40 -12.08
CA SER A 20 -9.02 11.67 -12.71
C SER A 20 -10.28 12.53 -12.82
N LEU A 21 -10.61 13.28 -11.77
CA LEU A 21 -11.74 14.22 -11.78
C LEU A 21 -11.50 15.39 -12.75
N GLY A 22 -10.28 15.95 -12.77
CA GLY A 22 -9.90 17.01 -13.69
C GLY A 22 -9.97 16.59 -15.16
N LEU A 23 -9.44 15.42 -15.50
CA LEU A 23 -9.54 14.82 -16.84
C LEU A 23 -11.00 14.55 -17.23
N ALA A 24 -11.82 14.09 -16.29
CA ALA A 24 -13.24 13.92 -16.51
C ALA A 24 -13.94 15.24 -16.85
N VAL A 25 -13.69 16.30 -16.08
CA VAL A 25 -14.26 17.65 -16.33
C VAL A 25 -13.77 18.22 -17.66
N LEU A 26 -12.48 18.10 -17.97
CA LEU A 26 -11.89 18.50 -19.25
C LEU A 26 -12.51 17.74 -20.42
N GLY A 27 -12.71 16.43 -20.26
CA GLY A 27 -13.40 15.60 -21.25
C GLY A 27 -14.83 16.06 -21.49
N ILE A 28 -15.60 16.35 -20.42
CA ILE A 28 -16.96 16.88 -20.52
C ILE A 28 -16.97 18.24 -21.22
N ALA A 29 -16.09 19.17 -20.83
CA ALA A 29 -16.01 20.50 -21.44
C ALA A 29 -15.65 20.41 -22.94
N PHE A 30 -14.68 19.57 -23.30
CA PHE A 30 -14.33 19.30 -24.69
C PHE A 30 -15.49 18.67 -25.47
N ALA A 31 -16.23 17.74 -24.86
CA ALA A 31 -17.44 17.15 -25.44
C ALA A 31 -18.47 18.23 -25.78
N LEU A 32 -18.75 19.14 -24.84
CA LEU A 32 -19.76 20.20 -25.02
C LEU A 32 -19.38 21.19 -26.12
N LEU A 33 -18.08 21.47 -26.29
CA LEU A 33 -17.57 22.32 -27.36
C LEU A 33 -17.63 21.65 -28.73
N ARG A 34 -17.37 20.33 -28.81
CA ARG A 34 -17.37 19.53 -30.06
C ARG A 34 -18.72 18.90 -30.41
N ALA A 35 -19.68 18.88 -29.49
CA ALA A 35 -21.02 18.34 -29.68
C ALA A 35 -21.78 18.99 -30.86
N ARG A 36 -21.37 20.20 -31.25
CA ARG A 36 -21.95 20.90 -32.40
C ARG A 36 -21.46 20.39 -33.76
N GLU A 37 -20.31 19.73 -33.81
CA GLU A 37 -19.69 19.26 -35.05
C GLU A 37 -19.85 17.74 -35.23
N ASP A 38 -19.76 16.96 -34.15
CA ASP A 38 -19.81 15.51 -34.24
C ASP A 38 -20.50 14.86 -33.01
N PRO A 39 -21.74 14.38 -33.14
CA PRO A 39 -22.51 13.79 -32.03
C PRO A 39 -21.87 12.52 -31.45
N SER A 40 -21.08 11.82 -32.26
CA SER A 40 -20.39 10.58 -31.92
C SER A 40 -19.36 10.76 -30.79
N VAL A 41 -18.74 11.95 -30.68
CA VAL A 41 -17.79 12.31 -29.61
C VAL A 41 -18.50 12.41 -28.25
N VAL A 42 -19.75 12.89 -28.24
CA VAL A 42 -20.55 13.01 -27.02
C VAL A 42 -20.90 11.63 -26.45
N GLN A 43 -21.23 10.67 -27.32
CA GLN A 43 -21.53 9.28 -26.91
C GLN A 43 -20.31 8.58 -26.30
N LEU A 44 -19.11 8.74 -26.88
CA LEU A 44 -17.89 8.14 -26.35
C LEU A 44 -17.51 8.72 -24.97
N LEU A 45 -17.72 10.02 -24.78
CA LEU A 45 -17.41 10.72 -23.53
C LEU A 45 -18.39 10.39 -22.40
N TRP A 46 -19.66 10.13 -22.72
CA TRP A 46 -20.66 9.63 -21.76
C TRP A 46 -20.31 8.27 -21.14
N ILE A 47 -19.47 7.46 -21.81
CA ILE A 47 -18.99 6.18 -21.27
C ILE A 47 -17.63 6.38 -20.59
N ALA A 48 -16.71 7.11 -21.24
CA ALA A 48 -15.35 7.28 -20.75
C ALA A 48 -15.28 8.02 -19.40
N VAL A 49 -16.09 9.07 -19.21
CA VAL A 49 -16.04 9.92 -18.01
C VAL A 49 -16.55 9.18 -16.76
N PRO A 50 -17.75 8.55 -16.76
CA PRO A 50 -18.19 7.75 -15.62
C PRO A 50 -17.25 6.58 -15.33
N THR A 51 -16.71 5.94 -16.36
CA THR A 51 -15.74 4.85 -16.19
C THR A 51 -14.48 5.33 -15.49
N LEU A 52 -13.92 6.48 -15.88
CA LEU A 52 -12.73 7.05 -15.26
C LEU A 52 -12.99 7.45 -13.79
N VAL A 53 -14.14 8.06 -13.51
CA VAL A 53 -14.55 8.44 -12.15
C VAL A 53 -14.77 7.19 -11.29
N LEU A 54 -15.43 6.16 -11.82
CA LEU A 54 -15.67 4.89 -11.13
C LEU A 54 -14.34 4.19 -10.80
N VAL A 55 -13.42 4.09 -11.77
CA VAL A 55 -12.09 3.49 -11.58
C VAL A 55 -11.28 4.29 -10.55
N GLY A 56 -11.25 5.61 -10.65
CA GLY A 56 -10.57 6.48 -9.69
C GLY A 56 -11.15 6.35 -8.28
N GLY A 57 -12.48 6.31 -8.16
CA GLY A 57 -13.20 6.11 -6.90
C GLY A 57 -12.91 4.76 -6.25
N LEU A 58 -12.92 3.67 -7.04
CA LEU A 58 -12.57 2.32 -6.58
C LEU A 58 -11.14 2.24 -6.07
N ILE A 59 -10.18 2.84 -6.79
CA ILE A 59 -8.78 2.90 -6.37
C ILE A 59 -8.65 3.64 -5.03
N TRP A 60 -9.36 4.76 -4.87
CA TRP A 60 -9.32 5.56 -3.65
C TRP A 60 -9.98 4.86 -2.45
N LEU A 61 -11.14 4.23 -2.65
CA LEU A 61 -11.80 3.43 -1.61
C LEU A 61 -10.91 2.24 -1.18
N GLY A 62 -10.28 1.58 -2.15
CA GLY A 62 -9.31 0.52 -1.89
C GLY A 62 -8.11 1.03 -1.07
N ALA A 63 -7.58 2.20 -1.40
CA ALA A 63 -6.49 2.82 -0.64
C ALA A 63 -6.90 3.22 0.80
N ARG A 64 -8.20 3.40 1.10
CA ARG A 64 -8.66 3.67 2.48
C ARG A 64 -8.68 2.42 3.37
N ARG A 65 -8.90 1.23 2.82
CA ARG A 65 -8.97 -0.02 3.59
C ARG A 65 -7.57 -0.52 3.99
N ARG A 66 -6.99 0.08 5.03
CA ARG A 66 -5.66 -0.28 5.54
C ARG A 66 -5.73 -0.57 7.03
N ALA A 67 -5.30 -1.76 7.43
CA ALA A 67 -5.26 -2.13 8.83
C ALA A 67 -4.12 -3.13 9.05
N VAL A 68 -3.42 -2.98 10.17
CA VAL A 68 -2.47 -3.98 10.64
C VAL A 68 -3.02 -4.54 11.93
N GLU A 69 -3.31 -5.83 11.93
CA GLU A 69 -3.98 -6.53 13.02
C GLU A 69 -3.07 -7.63 13.54
N LEU A 70 -2.92 -7.70 14.86
CA LEU A 70 -2.17 -8.73 15.55
C LEU A 70 -3.17 -9.61 16.34
N GLU A 71 -3.23 -10.88 15.97
CA GLU A 71 -4.18 -11.85 16.53
C GLU A 71 -3.54 -13.24 16.68
N ALA A 72 -3.66 -13.84 17.86
CA ALA A 72 -3.30 -15.24 18.13
C ALA A 72 -1.90 -15.70 17.63
N GLY A 73 -0.91 -14.80 17.57
CA GLY A 73 0.43 -15.13 17.06
C GLY A 73 0.60 -14.98 15.54
N GLN A 74 -0.39 -14.38 14.87
CA GLN A 74 -0.41 -14.05 13.46
C GLN A 74 -0.49 -12.53 13.27
N LEU A 75 0.30 -12.01 12.34
CA LEU A 75 0.24 -10.64 11.87
C LEU A 75 -0.54 -10.60 10.55
N THR A 76 -1.66 -9.89 10.54
CA THR A 76 -2.49 -9.66 9.36
C THR A 76 -2.34 -8.22 8.90
N VAL A 77 -1.89 -8.04 7.66
CA VAL A 77 -1.71 -6.74 7.01
C VAL A 77 -2.72 -6.62 5.87
N LYS A 78 -3.71 -5.74 6.05
CA LYS A 78 -4.69 -5.38 5.02
C LYS A 78 -4.22 -4.11 4.31
N ALA A 79 -4.04 -4.19 3.00
CA ALA A 79 -3.53 -3.13 2.13
C ALA A 79 -4.47 -2.97 0.91
N GLY A 80 -5.72 -2.56 1.18
CA GLY A 80 -6.79 -2.48 0.20
C GLY A 80 -7.31 -3.86 -0.21
N PRO A 81 -7.32 -4.21 -1.51
CA PRO A 81 -7.74 -5.55 -1.95
C PRO A 81 -6.71 -6.63 -1.60
N HIS A 82 -5.48 -6.24 -1.25
CA HIS A 82 -4.41 -7.18 -0.93
C HIS A 82 -4.32 -7.40 0.59
N THR A 83 -4.37 -8.65 1.02
CA THR A 83 -4.16 -9.04 2.42
C THR A 83 -2.96 -9.98 2.49
N CYS A 84 -2.05 -9.70 3.40
CA CYS A 84 -0.93 -10.58 3.75
C CYS A 84 -1.13 -11.07 5.18
N ARG A 85 -0.94 -12.38 5.41
CA ARG A 85 -0.99 -12.98 6.73
C ARG A 85 0.31 -13.74 6.95
N VAL A 86 1.00 -13.44 8.04
CA VAL A 86 2.28 -14.07 8.38
C VAL A 86 2.30 -14.48 9.84
N GLN A 87 2.83 -15.66 10.12
CA GLN A 87 3.00 -16.14 11.50
C GLN A 87 4.18 -15.42 12.15
N ILE A 88 4.02 -14.98 13.40
CA ILE A 88 5.12 -14.30 14.12
C ILE A 88 6.34 -15.23 14.27
N ALA A 89 6.12 -16.55 14.38
CA ALA A 89 7.20 -17.53 14.43
C ALA A 89 8.02 -17.61 13.13
N ALA A 90 7.43 -17.27 11.99
CA ALA A 90 8.13 -17.19 10.72
C ALA A 90 8.92 -15.88 10.57
N LEU A 91 8.65 -14.87 11.40
CA LEU A 91 9.38 -13.60 11.37
C LEU A 91 10.72 -13.73 12.08
N ASP A 92 11.72 -13.08 11.49
CA ASP A 92 13.02 -12.83 12.09
C ASP A 92 12.97 -11.47 12.81
N LEU A 93 12.53 -11.51 14.07
CA LEU A 93 12.39 -10.32 14.91
C LEU A 93 13.73 -9.75 15.38
N GLU A 94 14.82 -10.53 15.32
CA GLU A 94 16.16 -10.05 15.67
C GLU A 94 16.69 -9.10 14.59
N ARG A 95 16.34 -9.37 13.32
CA ARG A 95 16.63 -8.49 12.20
C ARG A 95 15.57 -7.42 11.96
N ALA A 96 14.42 -7.51 12.62
CA ALA A 96 13.35 -6.54 12.49
C ALA A 96 13.78 -5.17 13.02
N ARG A 97 13.64 -4.14 12.19
CA ARG A 97 14.05 -2.78 12.54
C ARG A 97 13.26 -1.74 11.77
N ILE A 98 13.21 -0.53 12.32
CA ILE A 98 12.66 0.64 11.66
C ILE A 98 13.76 1.24 10.78
N VAL A 99 13.50 1.35 9.49
CA VAL A 99 14.45 1.83 8.49
C VAL A 99 13.93 3.06 7.76
N ASN A 100 14.86 3.89 7.31
CA ASN A 100 14.63 4.89 6.29
C ASN A 100 14.97 4.29 4.92
N LEU A 101 13.98 4.17 4.04
CA LEU A 101 14.16 3.65 2.67
C LEU A 101 14.96 4.60 1.77
N ASP A 102 15.16 5.85 2.20
CA ASP A 102 16.02 6.79 1.47
C ASP A 102 17.50 6.50 1.67
N GLU A 103 17.87 6.01 2.85
CA GLU A 103 19.21 5.50 3.15
C GLU A 103 19.36 4.04 2.69
N HIS A 104 18.35 3.21 2.97
CA HIS A 104 18.36 1.78 2.67
C HIS A 104 17.73 1.51 1.30
N THR A 105 18.37 1.99 0.24
CA THR A 105 17.82 1.93 -1.12
C THR A 105 17.66 0.52 -1.69
N GLY A 106 18.31 -0.49 -1.09
CA GLY A 106 18.12 -1.91 -1.41
C GLY A 106 16.73 -2.44 -1.05
N LEU A 107 16.12 -1.88 0.01
CA LEU A 107 14.79 -2.27 0.49
C LEU A 107 13.65 -1.57 -0.27
N ARG A 108 13.98 -0.70 -1.23
CA ARG A 108 12.98 -0.02 -2.05
C ARG A 108 12.26 -1.03 -2.97
N PRO A 109 10.94 -0.87 -3.16
CA PRO A 109 10.21 -1.67 -4.14
C PRO A 109 10.73 -1.35 -5.55
N SER A 110 11.12 -2.39 -6.29
CA SER A 110 11.63 -2.29 -7.66
C SER A 110 10.58 -2.72 -8.68
N ILE A 111 10.22 -4.00 -8.70
CA ILE A 111 9.25 -4.56 -9.64
C ILE A 111 7.93 -4.85 -8.94
N LYS A 112 6.83 -4.32 -9.49
CA LYS A 112 5.48 -4.63 -9.04
C LYS A 112 5.08 -6.02 -9.52
N THR A 113 4.81 -6.94 -8.60
CA THR A 113 4.27 -8.26 -8.91
C THR A 113 2.75 -8.24 -8.89
N LEU A 114 2.17 -7.74 -7.79
CA LEU A 114 0.72 -7.63 -7.65
C LEU A 114 0.39 -6.58 -6.59
N GLY A 115 -0.07 -5.40 -7.02
CA GLY A 115 -0.30 -4.31 -6.09
C GLY A 115 -0.75 -3.00 -6.72
N THR A 116 -0.97 -2.03 -5.83
CA THR A 116 -1.27 -0.63 -6.14
C THR A 116 -0.02 0.21 -5.92
N SER A 117 0.37 0.99 -6.93
CA SER A 117 1.47 1.95 -6.84
C SER A 117 0.96 3.31 -7.25
N LEU A 118 0.86 4.21 -6.27
CA LEU A 118 0.46 5.60 -6.41
C LEU A 118 1.61 6.49 -5.90
N PRO A 119 1.72 7.75 -6.36
CA PRO A 119 2.70 8.69 -5.83
C PRO A 119 2.55 8.86 -4.32
N GLY A 120 3.53 8.40 -3.55
CA GLY A 120 3.49 8.42 -2.08
C GLY A 120 2.67 7.30 -1.43
N TYR A 121 2.20 6.29 -2.19
CA TYR A 121 1.54 5.11 -1.63
C TYR A 121 1.87 3.84 -2.43
N GLN A 122 2.40 2.81 -1.78
CA GLN A 122 2.72 1.53 -2.42
C GLN A 122 2.19 0.40 -1.56
N ALA A 123 1.29 -0.42 -2.11
CA ALA A 123 0.60 -1.47 -1.40
C ALA A 123 0.54 -2.76 -2.22
N GLY A 124 0.92 -3.89 -1.63
CA GLY A 124 0.86 -5.21 -2.26
C GLY A 124 2.23 -5.87 -2.41
N TRP A 125 2.33 -6.82 -3.32
CA TRP A 125 3.51 -7.62 -3.59
C TRP A 125 4.43 -6.97 -4.62
N PHE A 126 5.68 -6.75 -4.20
CA PHE A 126 6.74 -6.25 -5.06
C PHE A 126 8.01 -7.09 -4.85
N ARG A 127 8.97 -6.92 -5.75
CA ARG A 127 10.35 -7.34 -5.53
C ARG A 127 11.18 -6.19 -4.98
N MET A 128 12.10 -6.49 -4.08
CA MET A 128 13.05 -5.54 -3.54
C MET A 128 14.23 -5.40 -4.52
N ARG A 129 14.91 -4.26 -4.49
CA ARG A 129 16.12 -4.07 -5.31
C ARG A 129 17.28 -4.93 -4.81
N ASP A 130 17.34 -5.18 -3.50
CA ASP A 130 18.29 -6.10 -2.89
C ASP A 130 17.88 -7.55 -3.17
N ARG A 131 18.74 -8.28 -3.90
CA ARG A 131 18.62 -9.70 -4.23
C ARG A 131 17.29 -10.13 -4.89
N TRP A 132 16.53 -9.19 -5.47
CA TRP A 132 15.24 -9.45 -6.13
C TRP A 132 14.21 -10.21 -5.28
N ARG A 133 14.36 -10.17 -3.95
CA ARG A 133 13.52 -10.92 -3.02
C ARG A 133 12.09 -10.39 -3.02
N LYS A 134 11.13 -11.27 -2.81
CA LYS A 134 9.71 -10.90 -2.71
C LYS A 134 9.46 -10.16 -1.39
N ALA A 135 8.69 -9.08 -1.44
CA ALA A 135 8.22 -8.39 -0.26
C ALA A 135 6.78 -7.94 -0.40
N PHE A 136 6.09 -7.92 0.73
CA PHE A 136 4.80 -7.26 0.86
C PHE A 136 5.01 -5.85 1.41
N TYR A 137 4.54 -4.86 0.67
CA TYR A 137 4.66 -3.45 1.01
C TYR A 137 3.31 -2.90 1.43
N LEU A 138 3.32 -2.11 2.49
CA LEU A 138 2.26 -1.17 2.84
C LEU A 138 2.94 0.16 3.21
N LEU A 139 3.32 0.93 2.20
CA LEU A 139 4.07 2.16 2.34
C LEU A 139 3.18 3.38 2.07
N THR A 140 3.16 4.30 3.02
CA THR A 140 2.52 5.63 2.92
C THR A 140 3.55 6.75 3.09
N GLN A 141 4.70 6.42 3.69
CA GLN A 141 5.91 7.24 3.81
C GLN A 141 7.15 6.33 3.68
N ARG A 142 8.32 6.94 3.43
CA ARG A 142 9.59 6.23 3.20
C ARG A 142 10.59 6.31 4.35
N ARG A 143 10.45 7.30 5.23
CA ARG A 143 11.45 7.60 6.27
C ARG A 143 11.30 6.74 7.52
N ARG A 144 10.10 6.26 7.81
CA ARG A 144 9.79 5.49 9.01
C ARG A 144 9.03 4.23 8.63
N VAL A 145 9.77 3.23 8.19
CA VAL A 145 9.23 1.96 7.68
C VAL A 145 9.71 0.84 8.57
N LEU A 146 8.78 0.09 9.16
CA LEU A 146 9.10 -1.13 9.86
C LEU A 146 9.40 -2.23 8.84
N TRP A 147 10.62 -2.72 8.83
CA TRP A 147 11.04 -3.88 8.05
C TRP A 147 11.00 -5.13 8.91
N LEU A 148 10.24 -6.13 8.46
CA LEU A 148 10.02 -7.42 9.09
C LEU A 148 10.42 -8.52 8.10
N PRO A 149 11.68 -8.99 8.13
CA PRO A 149 12.08 -10.14 7.33
C PRO A 149 11.44 -11.43 7.87
N GLU A 150 11.01 -12.32 6.99
CA GLU A 150 10.79 -13.73 7.37
C GLU A 150 12.12 -14.48 7.45
N ARG A 151 12.14 -15.52 8.28
CA ARG A 151 13.28 -16.42 8.47
C ARG A 151 13.60 -17.17 7.17
N GLY A 152 14.87 -17.47 6.96
CA GLY A 152 15.35 -18.11 5.73
C GLY A 152 15.10 -17.25 4.49
N ASP A 153 14.70 -17.89 3.40
CA ASP A 153 14.46 -17.25 2.10
C ASP A 153 13.02 -16.73 1.92
N GLY A 154 12.23 -16.67 3.01
CA GLY A 154 10.87 -16.15 2.99
C GLY A 154 10.75 -14.69 2.54
N PRO A 155 9.55 -14.21 2.16
CA PRO A 155 9.37 -12.81 1.79
C PRO A 155 9.57 -11.86 2.98
N SER A 156 9.81 -10.58 2.72
CA SER A 156 9.83 -9.56 3.79
C SER A 156 8.56 -8.71 3.80
N LEU A 157 8.19 -8.17 4.95
CA LEU A 157 7.11 -7.20 5.07
C LEU A 157 7.71 -5.82 5.37
N LEU A 158 7.23 -4.79 4.68
CA LEU A 158 7.64 -3.40 4.87
C LEU A 158 6.42 -2.53 5.11
N LEU A 159 6.28 -2.04 6.34
CA LEU A 159 5.06 -1.41 6.83
C LEU A 159 5.34 0.02 7.29
N SER A 160 4.57 0.96 6.77
CA SER A 160 4.56 2.36 7.15
C SER A 160 3.41 2.62 8.12
N LEU A 161 3.74 2.74 9.40
CA LEU A 161 2.78 2.89 10.50
C LEU A 161 2.97 4.23 11.21
N GLU A 162 1.94 4.71 11.89
CA GLU A 162 2.07 5.90 12.75
C GLU A 162 3.02 5.63 13.92
N GLN A 163 2.87 4.46 14.54
CA GLN A 163 3.69 3.99 15.67
C GLN A 163 4.33 2.63 15.36
N PRO A 164 5.38 2.58 14.51
CA PRO A 164 6.01 1.32 14.13
C PRO A 164 6.73 0.65 15.30
N GLN A 165 7.23 1.43 16.26
CA GLN A 165 7.86 0.89 17.47
C GLN A 165 6.87 0.11 18.32
N ALA A 166 5.64 0.62 18.51
CA ALA A 166 4.60 -0.04 19.28
C ALA A 166 4.21 -1.42 18.70
N LEU A 167 4.24 -1.57 17.38
CA LEU A 167 4.03 -2.88 16.74
C LEU A 167 5.23 -3.80 16.98
N LEU A 168 6.46 -3.32 16.79
CA LEU A 168 7.67 -4.12 16.99
C LEU A 168 7.77 -4.63 18.44
N ASP A 169 7.50 -3.78 19.43
CA ASP A 169 7.49 -4.14 20.84
C ASP A 169 6.44 -5.22 21.14
N ALA A 170 5.24 -5.08 20.57
CA ALA A 170 4.19 -6.08 20.74
C ALA A 170 4.52 -7.42 20.05
N LEU A 171 5.18 -7.41 18.89
CA LEU A 171 5.67 -8.62 18.24
C LEU A 171 6.70 -9.34 19.12
N ASN A 172 7.63 -8.58 19.70
CA ASN A 172 8.64 -9.09 20.63
C ASN A 172 8.01 -9.67 21.91
N ASP A 173 6.99 -9.02 22.47
CA ASP A 173 6.24 -9.53 23.62
C ASP A 173 5.58 -10.88 23.33
N VAL A 174 4.91 -11.01 22.19
CA VAL A 174 4.26 -12.26 21.80
C VAL A 174 5.30 -13.35 21.58
N ALA A 175 6.44 -13.03 20.95
CA ALA A 175 7.53 -13.99 20.76
C ALA A 175 8.19 -14.43 22.08
N ARG A 176 8.32 -13.51 23.07
CA ARG A 176 8.83 -13.83 24.41
C ARG A 176 7.90 -14.78 25.17
N ARG A 177 6.60 -14.46 25.23
CA ARG A 177 5.59 -15.30 25.92
C ARG A 177 5.49 -16.71 25.35
N ARG A 178 5.82 -16.88 24.06
CA ARG A 178 5.82 -18.18 23.40
C ARG A 178 7.07 -19.00 23.69
N ARG A 179 8.22 -18.36 23.97
CA ARG A 179 9.46 -19.05 24.37
C ARG A 179 9.42 -19.55 25.82
N SER A 180 8.58 -18.96 26.67
CA SER A 180 8.42 -19.33 28.08
C SER A 180 7.35 -20.42 28.33
N ARG A 181 6.77 -20.98 27.27
CA ARG A 181 5.82 -22.11 27.31
C ARG A 181 6.48 -23.30 26.65
#